data_AF-F8UHU8-F1
#
_entry.id   AF-F8UHU8-F1
#
_cell.length_a   1.000
_cell.length_b   1.000
_cell.length_c   1.000
_cell.angle_alpha   90.00
_cell.angle_beta   90.00
_cell.angle_gamma   90.00
#
_symmetry.space_group_name_H-M   'P 1'
#
loop_
_entity.id
_entity.type
_entity.pdbx_description
1 polymer ?
#
loop_
_entity_poly.entity_id
_entity_poly.type
_entity_poly.pdbx_seq_one_letter_code
_entity_poly.pdbx_strand_id
1 'polypeptide(L)' 'MQTDCVHPFLFEHLDIRGALVSLDKTWRELTAKRDYPVNVTRILGEMSAVTTLISANLKQ' A
#
# COMPACT_ATOMS: atom_id res chain seq x y z
N MET A 1 16.23 -5.48 5.58
CA MET A 1 15.94 -4.21 4.87
C MET A 1 14.52 -4.32 4.36
N GLN A 2 13.57 -3.70 5.06
CA GLN A 2 12.16 -3.73 4.69
C GLN A 2 11.93 -2.44 3.89
N THR A 3 11.62 -2.61 2.60
CA THR A 3 11.60 -1.55 1.58
C THR A 3 10.18 -1.43 1.06
N ASP A 4 9.74 -0.19 0.82
CA ASP A 4 8.45 0.06 0.20
C ASP A 4 8.43 -0.52 -1.23
N CYS A 5 7.39 -1.27 -1.57
CA CYS A 5 7.29 -1.89 -2.89
C CYS A 5 5.85 -1.99 -3.39
N VAL A 6 5.73 -1.96 -4.72
CA VAL A 6 4.50 -2.31 -5.44
C VAL A 6 4.89 -3.35 -6.48
N HIS A 7 4.32 -4.54 -6.38
CA HIS A 7 4.63 -5.67 -7.24
C HIS A 7 3.37 -6.15 -7.97
N PRO A 8 3.14 -5.74 -9.23
CA PRO A 8 2.05 -6.23 -10.04
C PRO A 8 2.21 -7.72 -10.37
N PHE A 9 1.10 -8.45 -10.46
CA PHE A 9 1.08 -9.83 -10.91
C PHE A 9 -0.17 -10.10 -11.77
N LEU A 10 -0.10 -11.15 -12.58
CA LEU A 10 -1.17 -11.61 -13.45
C LEU A 10 -1.31 -13.13 -13.31
N PHE A 11 -2.53 -13.60 -13.03
CA PHE A 11 -2.88 -15.00 -13.15
C PHE A 11 -3.29 -15.28 -14.59
N GLU A 12 -2.34 -15.71 -15.42
CA GLU A 12 -2.52 -15.87 -16.88
C GLU A 12 -3.71 -16.76 -17.26
N HIS A 13 -3.97 -17.81 -16.49
CA HIS A 13 -5.04 -18.78 -16.75
C HIS A 13 -6.43 -18.29 -16.32
N LEU A 14 -6.50 -17.22 -15.52
CA LEU A 14 -7.75 -16.68 -14.98
C LEU A 14 -8.03 -15.24 -15.45
N ASP A 15 -7.10 -14.62 -16.19
CA ASP A 15 -7.11 -13.20 -16.57
C ASP A 15 -7.33 -12.24 -15.38
N ILE A 16 -6.85 -12.63 -14.19
CA ILE A 16 -6.96 -11.82 -12.96
C ILE A 16 -5.64 -11.08 -12.74
N ARG A 17 -5.71 -9.75 -12.70
CA ARG A 17 -4.60 -8.86 -12.36
C ARG A 17 -4.68 -8.46 -10.90
N GLY A 18 -3.52 -8.36 -10.25
CA GLY A 18 -3.42 -7.81 -8.91
C GLY A 18 -2.08 -7.13 -8.69
N ALA A 19 -1.90 -6.54 -7.52
CA ALA A 19 -0.60 -6.07 -7.09
C ALA A 19 -0.43 -6.25 -5.58
N LEU A 20 0.79 -6.60 -5.17
CA LEU A 20 1.19 -6.59 -3.77
C LEU A 20 1.78 -5.23 -3.44
N VAL A 21 1.20 -4.54 -2.45
CA VAL A 21 1.69 -3.26 -1.97
C VAL A 21 2.23 -3.43 -0.55
N SER A 22 3.46 -2.98 -0.33
CA SER A 22 4.09 -2.91 0.99
C SER A 22 4.56 -1.48 1.24
N LEU A 23 4.03 -0.85 2.29
CA LEU A 23 4.42 0.47 2.75
C LEU A 23 4.92 0.31 4.19
N ASP A 24 6.23 0.20 4.36
CA ASP A 24 6.88 0.06 5.67
C ASP A 24 7.60 1.35 6.05
N LYS A 25 8.66 1.72 5.32
CA LYS A 25 9.46 2.91 5.65
C LYS A 25 8.60 4.17 5.47
N THR A 26 7.93 4.32 4.34
CA THR A 26 7.05 5.46 4.06
C THR A 26 5.94 5.56 5.11
N TRP A 27 5.38 4.44 5.55
CA TRP A 27 4.32 4.43 6.57
C TRP A 27 4.84 4.84 7.96
N ARG A 28 6.02 4.33 8.35
CA ARG A 28 6.69 4.73 9.60
C ARG A 28 7.03 6.22 9.62
N GLU A 29 7.45 6.78 8.48
CA GLU A 29 7.74 8.22 8.36
C GLU A 29 6.47 9.08 8.39
N LEU A 30 5.38 8.65 7.75
CA LEU A 30 4.09 9.36 7.75
C LEU A 30 3.44 9.44 9.13
N THR A 31 3.60 8.39 9.94
CA THR A 31 3.03 8.30 11.29
C THR A 31 3.97 8.83 12.37
N ALA A 32 5.25 9.05 12.04
CA ALA A 32 6.24 9.55 12.98
C ALA A 32 5.82 10.88 13.61
N LYS A 33 5.92 10.96 14.94
CA LYS A 33 5.64 12.15 15.75
C LYS A 33 4.21 12.70 15.67
N ARG A 34 3.25 11.91 15.16
CA ARG A 34 1.84 12.34 15.07
C ARG A 34 0.92 11.78 16.16
N ASP A 35 1.44 10.83 16.96
CA ASP A 35 0.78 10.25 18.13
C ASP A 35 -0.69 9.86 17.89
N TYR A 36 -0.93 9.26 16.72
CA TYR A 36 -2.28 8.86 16.32
C TYR A 36 -2.77 7.67 17.16
N PRO A 37 -4.02 7.71 17.64
CA PRO A 37 -4.67 6.54 18.20
C PRO A 37 -4.63 5.35 17.24
N VAL A 38 -4.51 4.13 17.77
CA VAL A 38 -4.31 2.90 16.97
C VAL A 38 -5.38 2.71 15.90
N ASN A 39 -6.63 3.06 16.19
CA ASN A 39 -7.75 2.98 15.22
C ASN A 39 -7.55 3.94 14.04
N VAL A 40 -7.04 5.15 14.28
CA VAL A 40 -6.77 6.15 13.25
C VAL A 40 -5.59 5.72 12.38
N THR A 41 -4.49 5.29 13.01
CA THR A 41 -3.31 4.75 12.32
C THR A 41 -3.70 3.60 11.40
N ARG A 42 -4.52 2.66 11.89
CA ARG A 42 -4.96 1.52 11.08
C ARG A 42 -5.73 1.94 9.83
N ILE A 43 -6.76 2.79 9.98
CA ILE A 43 -7.60 3.23 8.86
C ILE A 43 -6.78 4.03 7.85
N LEU A 44 -5.88 4.91 8.31
CA LEU A 44 -4.99 5.67 7.44
C LEU A 44 -4.00 4.75 6.69
N GLY A 45 -3.52 3.69 7.33
CA GLY A 45 -2.65 2.69 6.70
C GLY A 45 -3.38 1.90 5.62
N GLU A 46 -4.60 1.44 5.93
CA GLU A 46 -5.48 0.76 4.97
C GLU A 46 -5.80 1.66 3.78
N MET A 47 -6.18 2.92 4.01
CA MET A 47 -6.43 3.89 2.94
C MET A 47 -5.18 4.18 2.09
N SER A 48 -4.01 4.30 2.72
CA SER A 48 -2.75 4.55 2.00
C SER A 48 -2.41 3.37 1.07
N ALA A 49 -2.49 2.14 1.59
CA ALA A 49 -2.24 0.93 0.80
C ALA A 49 -3.24 0.78 -0.37
N VAL A 50 -4.54 1.02 -0.12
CA VAL A 50 -5.59 0.97 -1.16
C VAL A 50 -5.37 2.06 -2.21
N THR A 51 -5.06 3.29 -1.80
CA THR A 51 -4.80 4.39 -2.73
C THR A 51 -3.60 4.07 -3.61
N THR A 52 -2.49 3.59 -3.04
CA THR A 52 -1.32 3.16 -3.81
C THR A 52 -1.65 2.01 -4.77
N LEU A 53 -2.46 1.03 -4.34
CA LEU A 53 -2.90 -0.07 -5.20
C LEU A 53 -3.70 0.43 -6.40
N ILE A 54 -4.64 1.36 -6.19
CA ILE A 54 -5.45 1.97 -7.25
C ILE A 54 -4.54 2.77 -8.18
N SER A 55 -3.69 3.65 -7.65
CA SER A 55 -2.76 4.47 -8.44
C SER A 55 -1.81 3.62 -9.29
N ALA A 56 -1.34 2.49 -8.78
CA ALA A 56 -0.49 1.57 -9.52
C ALA A 56 -1.21 0.83 -10.65
N ASN A 57 -2.54 0.72 -10.58
CA ASN A 57 -3.37 0.11 -11.62
C ASN A 57 -3.94 1.14 -12.62
N LEU A 58 -3.82 2.45 -12.35
CA LEU A 58 -4.13 3.47 -13.36
C LEU A 58 -3.08 3.41 -14.46
N LYS A 59 -3.53 3.15 -15.69
CA LYS A 59 -2.72 3.39 -16.89
C LYS A 59 -2.60 4.91 -17.07
N GLN A 60 -1.36 5.42 -17.13
CA GLN A 60 -1.10 6.74 -17.71
C GLN A 60 -1.41 6.74 -19.20
#